data_AF-A0A8T1XH85-F1
#
_entry.id   AF-A0A8T1XH85-F1
#
_cell.length_a   1.000
_cell.length_b   1.000
_cell.length_c   1.000
_cell.angle_alpha   90.00
_cell.angle_beta   90.00
_cell.angle_gamma   90.00
#
_symmetry.space_group_name_H-M   'P 1'
#
loop_
_entity.id
_entity.type
_entity.pdbx_description
1 polymer ?
#
loop_
_entity_poly.entity_id
_entity_poly.type
_entity_poly.pdbx_seq_one_letter_code
_entity_poly.pdbx_strand_id
1 'polypeptide(L)'
;MNGMVQSYNSAMQNNLEAVNKLVEAEARAKEVEQASDVVISQAIEGKLAREEAEKEALVNKENAIKMVERDLKMDSEARTSEAFTAKFRVAEEKMSLFEDANDQFMYLSQAWANPQLIKALEDGRSLATEKKQVEEWLKDFADAEVNLVRLTSELKEELKAPAPEPAPLSPRGNRSVETLADKVGVTDQSGSYLPAVGILLIEQLE
;
A
#
# COMPACT_ATOMS: atom_id res chain seq x y z
N MET A 1 39.57 -61.49 -83.97
CA MET A 1 38.84 -61.82 -82.72
C MET A 1 39.33 -60.97 -81.53
N ASN A 2 39.64 -59.66 -81.73
CA ASN A 2 40.35 -58.83 -80.71
C ASN A 2 39.59 -57.58 -80.23
N GLY A 3 38.52 -57.13 -80.91
CA GLY A 3 37.79 -55.91 -80.51
C GLY A 3 36.78 -56.10 -79.36
N MET A 4 36.13 -57.26 -79.28
CA MET A 4 35.17 -57.55 -78.19
C MET A 4 35.85 -57.64 -76.82
N VAL A 5 37.04 -58.25 -76.76
CA VAL A 5 37.80 -58.40 -75.50
C VAL A 5 38.30 -57.04 -75.00
N GLN A 6 38.73 -56.16 -75.92
CA GLN A 6 39.14 -54.80 -75.57
C GLN A 6 37.96 -53.94 -75.09
N SER A 7 36.80 -54.05 -75.74
CA SER A 7 35.58 -53.36 -75.30
C SER A 7 35.13 -53.81 -73.91
N TYR A 8 35.24 -55.11 -73.61
CA TYR A 8 34.92 -55.65 -72.29
C TYR A 8 35.89 -55.13 -71.22
N ASN A 9 37.20 -55.14 -71.50
CA ASN A 9 38.20 -54.62 -70.57
C ASN A 9 38.04 -53.11 -70.31
N SER A 10 37.76 -52.31 -71.35
CA SER A 10 37.46 -50.87 -71.17
C SER A 10 36.18 -50.64 -70.37
N ALA A 11 35.12 -51.41 -70.62
CA ALA A 11 33.87 -51.30 -69.85
C ALA A 11 34.08 -51.68 -68.38
N MET A 12 34.86 -52.72 -68.11
CA MET A 12 35.19 -53.14 -66.75
C MET A 12 36.04 -52.09 -66.02
N GLN A 13 37.00 -51.47 -66.71
CA GLN A 13 37.81 -50.40 -66.15
C GLN A 13 36.99 -49.13 -65.87
N ASN A 14 36.10 -48.74 -66.79
CA ASN A 14 35.17 -47.62 -66.59
C ASN A 14 34.20 -47.88 -65.42
N ASN A 15 33.70 -49.11 -65.27
CA ASN A 15 32.84 -49.48 -64.15
C ASN A 15 33.60 -49.43 -62.82
N LEU A 16 34.85 -49.89 -62.79
CA LEU A 16 35.68 -49.82 -61.57
C LEU A 16 35.95 -48.36 -61.17
N GLU A 17 36.22 -47.49 -62.15
CA GLU A 17 36.39 -46.06 -61.91
C GLU A 17 35.09 -45.39 -61.44
N ALA A 18 33.94 -45.77 -61.99
CA ALA A 18 32.64 -45.30 -61.53
C ALA A 18 32.32 -45.73 -60.09
N VAL A 19 32.65 -46.97 -59.73
CA VAL A 19 32.49 -47.48 -58.35
C VAL A 19 33.40 -46.73 -57.39
N ASN A 20 34.66 -46.48 -57.73
CA ASN A 20 35.57 -45.68 -56.88
C ASN A 20 35.04 -44.25 -56.68
N LYS A 21 34.53 -43.61 -57.74
CA LYS A 21 33.92 -42.27 -57.62
C LYS A 21 32.68 -42.26 -56.72
N LEU A 22 31.88 -43.33 -56.74
CA LEU A 22 30.73 -43.47 -55.84
C LEU A 22 31.18 -43.63 -54.39
N VAL A 23 32.20 -44.46 -54.12
CA VAL A 23 32.75 -44.63 -52.76
C VAL A 23 33.34 -43.32 -52.23
N GLU A 24 34.07 -42.57 -53.06
CA GLU A 24 34.59 -41.25 -52.69
C GLU A 24 33.48 -40.23 -52.44
N ALA A 25 32.42 -40.22 -53.26
CA ALA A 25 31.27 -39.35 -53.08
C ALA A 25 30.50 -39.68 -51.78
N GLU A 26 30.35 -40.96 -51.46
CA GLU A 26 29.70 -41.43 -50.23
C GLU A 26 30.54 -41.07 -48.98
N ALA A 27 31.87 -41.23 -49.05
CA ALA A 27 32.77 -40.81 -47.98
C ALA A 27 32.65 -39.30 -47.71
N ARG A 28 32.65 -38.48 -48.77
CA ARG A 28 32.46 -37.02 -48.66
C ARG A 28 31.07 -36.66 -48.12
N ALA A 29 30.02 -37.36 -48.54
CA ALA A 29 28.68 -37.12 -48.03
C ALA A 29 28.60 -37.38 -46.51
N LYS A 30 29.23 -38.46 -46.04
CA LYS A 30 29.30 -38.81 -44.62
C LYS A 30 30.12 -37.81 -43.80
N GLU A 31 31.24 -37.31 -44.34
CA GLU A 31 32.01 -36.24 -43.68
C GLU A 31 31.21 -34.94 -43.57
N VAL A 32 30.44 -34.57 -44.60
CA VAL A 32 29.58 -33.40 -44.59
C VAL A 32 28.44 -33.55 -43.57
N GLU A 33 27.83 -34.73 -43.48
CA GLU A 33 26.80 -35.04 -42.48
C GLU A 33 27.36 -34.91 -41.05
N GLN A 34 28.51 -35.52 -40.79
CA GLN A 34 29.18 -35.41 -39.49
C GLN A 34 29.57 -33.97 -39.13
N ALA A 35 30.09 -33.20 -40.10
CA ALA A 35 30.41 -31.80 -39.89
C ALA A 35 29.16 -30.97 -39.58
N SER A 36 28.04 -31.24 -40.26
CA SER A 36 26.75 -30.59 -40.00
C SER A 36 26.25 -30.89 -38.58
N ASP A 37 26.31 -32.14 -38.14
CA ASP A 37 25.88 -32.55 -36.78
C ASP A 37 26.72 -31.88 -35.68
N VAL A 38 28.02 -31.73 -35.90
CA VAL A 38 28.91 -31.01 -34.97
C VAL A 38 28.52 -29.53 -34.90
N VAL A 39 28.28 -28.87 -36.04
CA VAL A 39 27.87 -27.46 -36.08
C VAL A 39 26.51 -27.24 -35.39
N ILE A 40 25.55 -28.14 -35.61
CA ILE A 40 24.24 -28.09 -34.97
C ILE A 40 24.39 -28.26 -33.45
N SER A 41 25.20 -29.22 -33.00
CA SER A 41 25.42 -29.48 -31.58
C SER A 41 26.05 -28.27 -30.88
N GLN A 42 27.10 -27.69 -31.48
CA GLN A 42 27.73 -26.46 -30.97
C GLN A 42 26.77 -25.28 -30.94
N ALA A 43 25.91 -25.15 -31.95
CA ALA A 43 24.90 -24.08 -31.99
C ALA A 43 23.83 -24.24 -30.89
N ILE A 44 23.44 -25.47 -30.56
CA ILE A 44 22.52 -25.77 -29.46
C ILE A 44 23.17 -25.47 -28.11
N GLU A 45 24.40 -25.93 -27.88
CA GLU A 45 25.15 -25.67 -26.65
C GLU A 45 25.36 -24.16 -26.42
N GLY A 46 25.74 -23.43 -27.48
CA GLY A 46 25.91 -21.97 -27.40
C GLY A 46 24.61 -21.23 -27.09
N LYS A 47 23.47 -21.69 -27.62
CA LYS A 47 22.15 -21.15 -27.28
C LYS A 47 21.77 -21.45 -25.83
N LEU A 48 22.01 -22.67 -25.37
CA LEU A 48 21.70 -23.09 -24.00
C LEU A 48 22.52 -22.30 -22.98
N ALA A 49 23.84 -22.16 -23.21
CA ALA A 49 24.73 -21.40 -22.34
C ALA A 49 24.33 -19.91 -22.26
N ARG A 50 23.90 -19.33 -23.39
CA ARG A 50 23.37 -17.97 -23.42
C ARG A 50 22.07 -17.82 -22.64
N GLU A 51 21.14 -18.75 -22.82
CA GLU A 51 19.86 -18.75 -22.09
C GLU A 51 20.09 -18.90 -20.57
N GLU A 52 21.03 -19.74 -20.17
CA GLU A 52 21.38 -19.95 -18.76
C GLU A 52 22.00 -18.68 -18.15
N ALA A 53 22.92 -18.03 -18.86
CA ALA A 53 23.48 -16.74 -18.43
C ALA A 53 22.42 -15.63 -18.34
N GLU A 54 21.48 -15.59 -19.29
CA GLU A 54 20.36 -14.63 -19.26
C GLU A 54 19.42 -14.90 -18.08
N LYS A 55 19.12 -16.18 -17.76
CA LYS A 55 18.34 -16.56 -16.58
C LYS A 55 19.03 -16.15 -15.28
N GLU A 56 20.32 -16.40 -15.14
CA GLU A 56 21.08 -15.99 -13.95
C GLU A 56 21.09 -14.47 -13.79
N ALA A 57 21.27 -13.72 -14.88
CA ALA A 57 21.18 -12.26 -14.86
C ALA A 57 19.79 -11.75 -14.46
N LEU A 58 18.72 -12.42 -14.90
CA LEU A 58 17.35 -12.09 -14.50
C LEU A 58 17.12 -12.37 -13.01
N VAL A 59 17.58 -13.50 -12.48
CA VAL A 59 17.50 -13.82 -11.05
C VAL A 59 18.23 -12.78 -10.22
N ASN A 60 19.43 -12.37 -10.64
CA ASN A 60 20.20 -11.33 -9.95
C ASN A 60 19.47 -9.98 -9.96
N LYS A 61 18.88 -9.59 -11.09
CA LYS A 61 18.06 -8.38 -11.19
C LYS A 61 16.81 -8.46 -10.32
N GLU A 62 16.12 -9.60 -10.29
CA GLU A 62 14.94 -9.82 -9.44
C GLU A 62 15.30 -9.70 -7.96
N ASN A 63 16.41 -10.31 -7.54
CA ASN A 63 16.89 -10.20 -6.17
C ASN A 63 17.23 -8.74 -5.79
N ALA A 64 17.85 -7.99 -6.70
CA ALA A 64 18.12 -6.57 -6.49
C ALA A 64 16.82 -5.74 -6.36
N ILE A 65 15.81 -6.02 -7.20
CA ILE A 65 14.49 -5.36 -7.11
C ILE A 65 13.83 -5.66 -5.77
N LYS A 66 13.79 -6.93 -5.34
CA LYS A 66 13.20 -7.32 -4.05
C LYS A 66 13.86 -6.61 -2.86
N MET A 67 15.17 -6.42 -2.91
CA MET A 67 15.91 -5.67 -1.89
C MET A 67 15.47 -4.20 -1.86
N VAL A 68 15.44 -3.54 -3.02
CA VAL A 68 15.00 -2.13 -3.13
C VAL A 68 13.55 -1.94 -2.69
N GLU A 69 12.65 -2.85 -3.06
CA GLU A 69 11.24 -2.82 -2.63
C GLU A 69 11.10 -2.96 -1.11
N ARG A 70 11.89 -3.84 -0.50
CA ARG A 70 11.93 -4.00 0.96
C ARG A 70 12.40 -2.73 1.64
N ASP A 71 13.47 -2.11 1.14
CA ASP A 71 14.02 -0.88 1.71
C ASP A 71 13.03 0.28 1.57
N LEU A 72 12.40 0.45 0.41
CA LEU A 72 11.35 1.45 0.20
C LEU A 72 10.15 1.23 1.14
N LYS A 73 9.77 -0.03 1.38
CA LYS A 73 8.70 -0.37 2.31
C LYS A 73 9.06 0.01 3.74
N MET A 74 10.25 -0.39 4.21
CA MET A 74 10.74 -0.03 5.54
C MET A 74 10.83 1.49 5.73
N ASP A 75 11.35 2.21 4.74
CA ASP A 75 11.41 3.68 4.76
C ASP A 75 10.02 4.31 4.84
N SER A 76 9.05 3.79 4.08
CA SER A 76 7.67 4.28 4.13
C SER A 76 7.02 4.04 5.50
N GLU A 77 7.22 2.85 6.07
CA GLU A 77 6.72 2.50 7.40
C GLU A 77 7.38 3.37 8.47
N ALA A 78 8.70 3.57 8.41
CA ALA A 78 9.42 4.46 9.32
C ALA A 78 8.91 5.89 9.26
N ARG A 79 8.73 6.47 8.06
CA ARG A 79 8.20 7.83 7.90
C ARG A 79 6.78 7.97 8.43
N THR A 80 5.90 7.00 8.16
CA THR A 80 4.52 7.04 8.67
C THR A 80 4.49 6.89 10.20
N SER A 81 5.35 6.05 10.77
CA SER A 81 5.52 5.88 12.20
C SER A 81 6.05 7.16 12.87
N GLU A 82 7.11 7.77 12.33
CA GLU A 82 7.68 9.02 12.83
C GLU A 82 6.65 10.16 12.80
N ALA A 83 5.91 10.30 11.70
CA ALA A 83 4.85 11.30 11.58
C ALA A 83 3.72 11.08 12.61
N PHE A 84 3.36 9.81 12.85
CA PHE A 84 2.40 9.46 13.89
C PHE A 84 2.92 9.79 15.29
N THR A 85 4.15 9.40 15.62
CA THR A 85 4.78 9.69 16.92
C THR A 85 4.90 11.20 17.16
N ALA A 86 5.26 11.99 16.14
CA ALA A 86 5.34 13.43 16.25
C ALA A 86 3.97 14.06 16.57
N LYS A 87 2.91 13.66 15.87
CA LYS A 87 1.54 14.12 16.15
C LYS A 87 1.06 13.68 17.53
N PHE A 88 1.34 12.44 17.91
CA PHE A 88 0.98 11.92 19.23
C PHE A 88 1.61 12.73 20.34
N ARG A 89 2.90 13.06 20.21
CA ARG A 89 3.61 13.91 21.18
C ARG A 89 3.02 15.33 21.26
N VAL A 90 2.68 15.94 20.13
CA VAL A 90 2.00 17.26 20.13
C VAL A 90 0.64 17.18 20.83
N ALA A 91 -0.13 16.12 20.59
CA ALA A 91 -1.40 15.91 21.25
C ALA A 91 -1.23 15.68 22.77
N GLU A 92 -0.21 14.94 23.18
CA GLU A 92 0.14 14.71 24.59
C GLU A 92 0.51 16.02 25.31
N GLU A 93 1.36 16.84 24.70
CA GLU A 93 1.72 18.17 25.23
C GLU A 93 0.49 19.08 25.35
N LYS A 94 -0.41 19.09 24.36
CA LYS A 94 -1.68 19.83 24.41
C LYS A 94 -2.65 19.30 25.47
N MET A 95 -2.69 17.98 25.70
CA MET A 95 -3.52 17.37 26.74
C MET A 95 -3.06 17.82 28.13
N SER A 96 -1.75 17.85 28.37
CA SER A 96 -1.20 18.36 29.65
C SER A 96 -1.58 19.83 29.89
N LEU A 97 -1.50 20.69 28.88
CA LEU A 97 -1.95 22.09 28.99
C LEU A 97 -3.46 22.21 29.25
N PHE A 98 -4.25 21.31 28.65
CA PHE A 98 -5.69 21.26 28.88
C PHE A 98 -6.02 20.84 30.32
N GLU A 99 -5.32 19.84 30.87
CA GLU A 99 -5.47 19.42 32.27
C GLU A 99 -5.17 20.59 33.23
N ASP A 100 -4.05 21.29 33.04
CA ASP A 100 -3.69 22.47 33.84
C ASP A 100 -4.74 23.58 33.76
N ALA A 101 -5.21 23.90 32.54
CA ALA A 101 -6.24 24.91 32.32
C ALA A 101 -7.59 24.51 32.93
N ASN A 102 -7.94 23.22 32.86
CA ASN A 102 -9.16 22.68 33.45
C ASN A 102 -9.09 22.72 34.98
N ASP A 103 -7.95 22.37 35.59
CA ASP A 103 -7.75 22.48 37.03
C ASP A 103 -7.86 23.94 37.49
N GLN A 104 -7.27 24.88 36.75
CA GLN A 104 -7.40 26.31 37.02
C GLN A 104 -8.86 26.77 36.90
N PHE A 105 -9.55 26.37 35.84
CA PHE A 105 -10.97 26.69 35.65
C PHE A 105 -11.84 26.12 36.78
N MET A 106 -11.58 24.88 37.20
CA MET A 106 -12.30 24.24 38.30
C MET A 106 -12.04 24.96 39.63
N TYR A 107 -10.79 25.32 39.91
CA TYR A 107 -10.42 26.09 41.11
C TYR A 107 -11.11 27.46 41.12
N LEU A 108 -11.06 28.20 40.01
CA LEU A 108 -11.71 29.51 39.89
C LEU A 108 -13.24 29.40 39.94
N SER A 109 -13.84 28.35 39.38
CA SER A 109 -15.29 28.09 39.49
C SER A 109 -15.72 27.89 40.94
N GLN A 110 -14.95 27.13 41.71
CA GLN A 110 -15.18 26.95 43.14
C GLN A 110 -14.92 28.25 43.93
N ALA A 111 -13.83 28.94 43.61
CA ALA A 111 -13.49 30.23 44.20
C ALA A 111 -14.44 31.35 43.79
N TRP A 112 -15.27 31.19 42.75
CA TRP A 112 -16.36 32.09 42.36
C TRP A 112 -17.67 31.77 43.11
N ALA A 113 -17.92 30.50 43.39
CA ALA A 113 -19.03 30.09 44.27
C ALA A 113 -18.82 30.57 45.73
N ASN A 114 -17.56 30.65 46.19
CA ASN A 114 -17.22 31.06 47.55
C ASN A 114 -17.49 32.55 47.91
N PRO A 115 -17.23 33.57 47.08
CA PRO A 115 -17.50 34.98 47.38
C PRO A 115 -18.99 35.34 47.32
N GLN A 116 -19.81 34.61 46.56
CA GLN A 116 -21.28 34.72 46.72
C GLN A 116 -21.71 34.17 48.10
N LEU A 117 -21.04 33.13 48.59
CA LEU A 117 -21.23 32.55 49.93
C LEU A 117 -20.69 33.47 51.05
N ILE A 118 -19.54 34.11 50.86
CA ILE A 118 -18.88 35.01 51.82
C ILE A 118 -19.57 36.37 51.87
N LYS A 119 -20.04 36.91 50.75
CA LYS A 119 -20.86 38.14 50.70
C LYS A 119 -22.22 37.96 51.38
N ALA A 120 -22.77 36.74 51.41
CA ALA A 120 -23.94 36.39 52.22
C ALA A 120 -23.62 36.21 53.72
N LEU A 121 -22.35 36.02 54.08
CA LEU A 121 -21.87 35.87 55.46
C LEU A 121 -21.31 37.17 56.05
N GLU A 122 -20.87 38.12 55.23
CA GLU A 122 -20.10 39.31 55.60
C GLU A 122 -20.79 40.64 55.27
N ASP A 123 -22.12 40.74 55.39
CA ASP A 123 -22.86 42.01 55.51
C ASP A 123 -22.49 42.82 56.80
N GLY A 124 -21.19 42.84 57.11
CA GLY A 124 -20.45 43.69 58.03
C GLY A 124 -19.02 44.05 57.57
N ARG A 125 -18.64 43.98 56.28
CA ARG A 125 -17.38 44.56 55.71
C ARG A 125 -17.60 45.57 54.56
N SER A 126 -16.59 46.39 54.19
CA SER A 126 -16.76 47.53 53.26
C SER A 126 -16.84 47.12 51.78
N LEU A 127 -18.06 47.18 51.25
CA LEU A 127 -18.51 46.81 49.90
C LEU A 127 -17.63 47.21 48.70
N ALA A 128 -16.81 48.26 48.78
CA ALA A 128 -16.08 48.82 47.64
C ALA A 128 -14.80 48.05 47.26
N THR A 129 -14.03 47.57 48.24
CA THR A 129 -12.79 46.81 48.02
C THR A 129 -13.07 45.39 47.54
N GLU A 130 -14.10 44.75 48.08
CA GLU A 130 -14.57 43.44 47.62
C GLU A 130 -15.10 43.51 46.19
N LYS A 131 -15.85 44.56 45.85
CA LYS A 131 -16.34 44.74 44.48
C LYS A 131 -15.19 44.76 43.47
N LYS A 132 -14.08 45.42 43.78
CA LYS A 132 -12.89 45.48 42.92
C LYS A 132 -12.20 44.10 42.79
N GLN A 133 -12.07 43.35 43.88
CA GLN A 133 -11.52 41.99 43.84
C GLN A 133 -12.40 41.03 43.04
N VAL A 134 -13.73 41.13 43.19
CA VAL A 134 -14.69 40.34 42.41
C VAL A 134 -14.62 40.69 40.92
N GLU A 135 -14.44 41.97 40.57
CA GLU A 135 -14.25 42.40 39.17
C GLU A 135 -12.94 41.85 38.57
N GLU A 136 -11.87 41.78 39.36
CA GLU A 136 -10.58 41.19 38.94
C GLU A 136 -10.70 39.67 38.74
N TRP A 137 -11.36 38.96 39.68
CA TRP A 137 -11.63 37.53 39.54
C TRP A 137 -12.57 37.20 38.37
N LEU A 138 -13.54 38.06 38.06
CA LEU A 138 -14.41 37.90 36.90
C LEU A 138 -13.61 37.96 35.60
N LYS A 139 -12.59 38.81 35.54
CA LYS A 139 -11.69 38.90 34.39
C LYS A 139 -10.83 37.64 34.26
N ASP A 140 -10.21 37.21 35.36
CA ASP A 140 -9.39 35.98 35.38
C ASP A 140 -10.20 34.74 34.99
N PHE A 141 -11.47 34.66 35.44
CA PHE A 141 -12.39 33.59 35.06
C PHE A 141 -12.74 33.61 33.58
N ALA A 142 -13.08 34.78 33.02
CA ALA A 142 -13.37 34.94 31.60
C ALA A 142 -12.16 34.56 30.73
N ASP A 143 -10.94 34.96 31.14
CA ASP A 143 -9.70 34.61 30.45
C ASP A 143 -9.43 33.10 30.52
N ALA A 144 -9.69 32.45 31.67
CA ALA A 144 -9.57 31.00 31.83
C ALA A 144 -10.58 30.23 30.97
N GLU A 145 -11.84 30.68 30.90
CA GLU A 145 -12.89 30.10 30.05
C GLU A 145 -12.51 30.17 28.57
N VAL A 146 -12.05 31.34 28.10
CA VAL A 146 -11.58 31.51 26.72
C VAL A 146 -10.40 30.58 26.42
N ASN A 147 -9.45 30.45 27.34
CA ASN A 147 -8.31 29.55 27.18
C ASN A 147 -8.73 28.07 27.12
N LEU A 148 -9.67 27.64 27.96
CA LEU A 148 -10.20 26.28 27.95
C LEU A 148 -10.90 25.96 26.62
N VAL A 149 -11.74 26.87 26.13
CA VAL A 149 -12.44 26.71 24.84
C VAL A 149 -11.45 26.65 23.67
N ARG A 150 -10.42 27.49 23.71
CA ARG A 150 -9.35 27.49 22.71
C ARG A 150 -8.58 26.17 22.69
N LEU A 151 -8.09 25.71 23.85
CA LEU A 151 -7.34 24.45 23.95
C LEU A 151 -8.19 23.24 23.55
N THR A 152 -9.48 23.23 23.93
CA THR A 152 -10.43 22.20 23.50
C THR A 152 -10.54 22.13 21.98
N SER A 153 -10.61 23.28 21.31
CA SER A 153 -10.71 23.36 19.85
C SER A 153 -9.40 22.94 19.17
N GLU A 154 -8.26 23.37 19.70
CA GLU A 154 -6.92 23.00 19.20
C GLU A 154 -6.65 21.50 19.35
N LEU A 155 -7.07 20.89 20.47
CA LEU A 155 -6.95 19.46 20.71
C LEU A 155 -7.88 18.67 19.76
N LYS A 156 -9.11 19.14 19.54
CA LYS A 156 -10.04 18.53 18.60
C LYS A 156 -9.51 18.49 17.17
N GLU A 157 -8.88 19.56 16.70
CA GLU A 157 -8.29 19.57 15.36
C GLU A 157 -7.01 18.72 15.29
N GLU A 158 -6.21 18.64 16.35
CA GLU A 158 -5.02 17.75 16.39
C GLU A 158 -5.39 16.27 16.36
N LEU A 159 -6.48 15.90 17.07
CA LEU A 159 -6.99 14.52 17.14
C LEU A 159 -7.84 14.13 15.92
N LYS A 160 -8.11 15.08 15.01
CA LYS A 160 -8.91 14.83 13.83
C LYS A 160 -8.20 13.83 12.92
N ALA A 161 -8.92 12.78 12.55
CA ALA A 161 -8.39 11.79 11.62
C ALA A 161 -7.98 12.47 10.29
N PRO A 162 -6.87 12.06 9.66
CA PRO A 162 -6.55 12.47 8.31
C PRO A 162 -7.73 12.14 7.39
N ALA A 163 -8.07 13.05 6.48
CA ALA A 163 -9.06 12.74 5.46
C ALA A 163 -8.63 11.45 4.74
N PRO A 164 -9.56 10.51 4.47
CA PRO A 164 -9.22 9.33 3.69
C PRO A 164 -8.63 9.79 2.37
N GLU A 165 -7.41 9.35 2.05
CA GLU A 165 -6.82 9.61 0.74
C GLU A 165 -7.81 9.18 -0.34
N PRO A 166 -7.99 9.98 -1.42
CA PRO A 166 -8.80 9.54 -2.53
C PRO A 166 -8.24 8.20 -3.00
N ALA A 167 -9.06 7.16 -2.88
CA ALA A 167 -8.67 5.79 -3.20
C ALA A 167 -7.97 5.80 -4.57
N PRO A 168 -6.77 5.22 -4.71
CA PRO A 168 -6.10 5.15 -5.99
C PRO A 168 -7.08 4.52 -6.98
N LEU A 169 -7.40 5.27 -8.03
CA LEU A 169 -8.28 4.82 -9.11
C LEU A 169 -7.75 3.47 -9.59
N SER A 170 -8.46 2.40 -9.23
CA SER A 170 -8.09 1.05 -9.64
C SER A 170 -8.09 1.02 -11.17
N PRO A 171 -6.98 0.69 -11.84
CA PRO A 171 -6.95 0.59 -13.29
C PRO A 171 -7.54 -0.75 -13.70
N ARG A 172 -8.85 -0.94 -13.52
CA ARG A 172 -9.51 -2.15 -14.03
C ARG A 172 -11.00 -1.95 -14.30
N GLY A 173 -11.28 -1.57 -15.54
CA GLY A 173 -12.22 -2.33 -16.36
C GLY A 173 -13.64 -2.44 -15.81
N ASN A 174 -14.46 -1.44 -16.08
CA ASN A 174 -15.86 -1.54 -16.47
C ASN A 174 -16.44 -2.97 -16.48
N ARG A 175 -17.12 -3.35 -15.39
CA ARG A 175 -18.32 -4.19 -15.40
C ARG A 175 -19.24 -3.74 -14.27
N SER A 176 -20.12 -2.79 -14.58
CA SER A 176 -21.37 -2.65 -13.86
C SER A 176 -22.12 -3.98 -13.97
N VAL A 177 -22.36 -4.63 -12.84
CA VAL A 177 -23.41 -5.65 -12.73
C VAL A 177 -24.34 -5.15 -11.64
N GLU A 178 -25.28 -4.30 -12.08
CA GLU A 178 -26.55 -4.17 -11.41
C GLU A 178 -27.23 -5.55 -11.38
N THR A 179 -27.87 -5.84 -10.24
CA THR A 179 -28.99 -6.77 -10.09
C THR A 179 -28.75 -8.25 -10.40
N LEU A 180 -28.40 -9.04 -9.37
CA LEU A 180 -28.99 -10.37 -9.13
C LEU A 180 -28.61 -10.95 -7.74
N ALA A 181 -29.04 -10.30 -6.66
CA ALA A 181 -29.01 -10.91 -5.33
C ALA A 181 -30.29 -10.65 -4.52
N ASP A 182 -31.41 -10.42 -5.23
CA ASP A 182 -32.70 -10.78 -4.69
C ASP A 182 -32.88 -12.28 -4.97
N LYS A 183 -33.11 -13.06 -3.90
CA LYS A 183 -33.52 -14.47 -3.94
C LYS A 183 -32.42 -15.55 -3.93
N VAL A 184 -31.55 -15.54 -2.93
CA VAL A 184 -31.14 -16.78 -2.23
C VAL A 184 -30.98 -16.47 -0.75
N GLY A 185 -31.85 -17.04 0.08
CA GLY A 185 -31.74 -16.91 1.54
C GLY A 185 -30.47 -17.56 2.06
N VAL A 186 -29.65 -16.80 2.76
CA VAL A 186 -28.64 -17.31 3.69
C VAL A 186 -28.89 -16.63 5.02
N THR A 187 -29.42 -17.44 5.93
CA THR A 187 -29.68 -17.12 7.34
C THR A 187 -28.36 -16.84 8.05
N ASP A 188 -28.32 -15.77 8.84
CA ASP A 188 -27.25 -15.49 9.78
C ASP A 188 -27.36 -16.39 11.03
N GLN A 189 -26.23 -16.76 11.62
CA GLN A 189 -26.17 -17.59 12.82
C GLN A 189 -26.40 -16.80 14.13
N SER A 190 -26.94 -15.59 14.06
CA SER A 190 -27.19 -14.74 15.24
C SER A 190 -28.61 -14.19 15.17
N GLY A 191 -29.57 -15.07 15.48
CA GLY A 191 -30.98 -14.71 15.54
C GLY A 191 -31.24 -13.52 16.46
N SER A 192 -31.67 -12.41 15.88
CA SER A 192 -32.50 -11.37 16.49
C SER A 192 -33.13 -10.52 15.39
N TYR A 193 -34.36 -10.86 14.98
CA TYR A 193 -35.20 -10.00 14.15
C TYR A 193 -35.91 -8.98 15.04
N LEU A 194 -35.62 -7.70 14.85
CA LEU A 194 -36.59 -6.64 15.15
C LEU A 194 -37.33 -6.29 13.85
N PRO A 195 -38.67 -6.22 13.85
CA PRO A 195 -39.44 -5.99 12.64
C PRO A 195 -39.26 -4.56 12.13
N ALA A 196 -39.00 -4.43 10.84
CA ALA A 196 -39.12 -3.19 10.09
C ALA A 196 -40.58 -2.69 10.17
N VAL A 197 -40.85 -1.70 11.01
CA VAL A 197 -42.04 -0.87 10.89
C VAL A 197 -41.74 0.19 9.85
N GLY A 198 -42.54 0.19 8.79
CA GLY A 198 -42.33 0.95 7.57
C GLY A 198 -42.22 2.46 7.78
N ILE A 199 -41.32 3.04 6.99
CA ILE A 199 -41.28 4.49 6.73
C ILE A 199 -42.50 4.79 5.85
N LEU A 200 -43.58 5.27 6.48
CA LEU A 200 -44.59 6.04 5.78
C LEU A 200 -44.07 7.45 5.58
N LEU A 201 -44.08 7.86 4.32
CA LEU A 201 -44.02 9.21 3.77
C LEU A 201 -44.57 10.28 4.73
N ILE A 202 -43.74 11.28 5.05
CA ILE A 202 -44.22 12.61 5.41
C ILE A 202 -43.95 13.50 4.20
N GLU A 203 -44.93 13.54 3.30
CA GLU A 203 -45.17 14.74 2.49
C GLU A 203 -45.81 15.81 3.38
N GLN A 204 -45.29 17.03 3.23
CA GLN A 204 -45.97 18.31 3.31
C GLN A 204 -46.92 18.58 4.50
N LEU A 205 -46.63 19.63 5.26
CA LEU A 205 -47.54 20.76 5.38
C LEU A 205 -46.81 21.98 5.97
N GLU A 206 -47.19 23.12 5.41
CA GLU A 206 -46.93 24.49 5.84
C GLU A 206 -47.30 24.77 7.29
#